data_AF-A0A7X6LB96-F1
#
_entry.id   AF-A0A7X6LB96-F1
#
_cell.length_a   1.000
_cell.length_b   1.000
_cell.length_c   1.000
_cell.angle_alpha   90.00
_cell.angle_beta   90.00
_cell.angle_gamma   90.00
#
_symmetry.space_group_name_H-M   'P 1'
#
loop_
_entity.id
_entity.type
_entity.pdbx_description
1 polymer ?
#
loop_
_entity_poly.entity_id
_entity_poly.type
_entity_poly.pdbx_seq_one_letter_code
_entity_poly.pdbx_strand_id
1 'polypeptide(L)'
;MTDYPTKPEDVRDFLSGLEYSDAPVDPAELPPPLRAEDTVTVTTSLRIPLDLHQRVKKAAEQRNVTMSALIRDWIELELAALENDQPISRADALRALAALHPLRQSA
;
A
#
# COMPACT_ATOMS: atom_id res chain seq x y z
N MET A 1 -13.55 20.60 18.01
CA MET A 1 -12.54 19.81 18.75
C MET A 1 -13.33 18.84 19.61
N THR A 2 -13.38 17.57 19.24
CA THR A 2 -14.33 16.63 19.84
C THR A 2 -13.78 16.11 21.15
N ASP A 3 -14.53 16.34 22.23
CA ASP A 3 -14.17 15.99 23.60
C ASP A 3 -14.44 14.50 23.84
N TYR A 4 -13.47 13.67 23.44
CA TYR A 4 -13.53 12.21 23.63
C TYR A 4 -12.79 11.82 24.91
N PRO A 5 -13.30 10.84 25.68
CA PRO A 5 -12.63 10.37 26.88
C PRO A 5 -11.27 9.76 26.52
N THR A 6 -10.22 10.23 27.19
CA THR A 6 -8.84 9.74 26.98
C THR A 6 -8.37 8.82 28.11
N LYS A 7 -9.16 8.67 29.19
CA LYS A 7 -8.87 7.80 30.32
C LYS A 7 -9.93 6.71 30.47
N PRO A 8 -9.55 5.49 30.90
CA PRO A 8 -10.49 4.36 31.04
C PRO A 8 -11.66 4.63 31.98
N GLU A 9 -11.45 5.37 33.07
CA GLU A 9 -12.49 5.68 34.07
C GLU A 9 -13.63 6.54 33.50
N ASP A 10 -13.33 7.42 32.55
CA ASP A 10 -14.29 8.36 31.96
C ASP A 10 -15.14 7.71 30.84
N VAL A 11 -14.70 6.56 30.31
CA VAL A 11 -15.37 5.87 29.21
C VAL A 11 -16.77 5.42 29.61
N ARG A 12 -16.94 4.94 30.84
CA ARG A 12 -18.24 4.40 31.28
C ARG A 12 -19.30 5.47 31.34
N ASP A 13 -18.97 6.63 31.88
CA ASP A 13 -19.90 7.75 32.02
C ASP A 13 -20.21 8.35 30.63
N PHE A 14 -19.21 8.48 29.77
CA PHE A 14 -19.38 8.89 28.37
C PHE A 14 -20.33 7.96 27.60
N LEU A 15 -20.12 6.64 27.68
CA LEU A 15 -20.96 5.66 26.97
C LEU A 15 -22.39 5.61 27.54
N SER A 16 -22.55 5.88 28.83
CA SER A 16 -23.87 5.87 29.48
C SER A 16 -24.76 7.04 29.06
N GLY A 17 -24.17 8.11 28.51
CA GLY A 17 -24.89 9.27 27.97
C GLY A 17 -25.21 9.19 26.47
N LEU A 18 -24.89 8.08 25.80
CA LEU A 18 -25.18 7.93 24.37
C LEU A 18 -26.67 7.68 24.14
N GLU A 19 -27.29 8.55 23.34
CA GLU A 19 -28.64 8.36 22.82
C GLU A 19 -28.56 7.90 21.36
N TYR A 20 -29.26 6.81 21.05
CA TYR A 20 -29.37 6.30 19.69
C TYR A 20 -30.74 6.68 19.13
N SER A 21 -30.75 7.20 17.91
CA SER A 21 -31.96 7.61 17.21
C SER A 21 -31.95 7.06 15.79
N ASP A 22 -33.11 6.62 15.31
CA ASP A 22 -33.32 6.23 13.91
C ASP A 22 -33.68 7.43 13.01
N ALA A 23 -33.64 8.66 13.56
CA ALA A 23 -33.86 9.87 12.78
C ALA A 23 -32.75 10.02 11.70
N PRO A 24 -33.09 10.53 10.51
CA PRO A 24 -32.09 10.82 9.49
C PRO A 24 -31.04 11.81 10.00
N VAL A 25 -29.76 11.49 9.82
CA VAL A 25 -28.64 12.38 10.14
C VAL A 25 -28.53 13.48 9.09
N ASP A 26 -28.25 14.72 9.51
CA ASP A 26 -27.99 15.82 8.57
C ASP A 26 -26.72 15.51 7.74
N PRO A 27 -26.77 15.57 6.39
CA PRO A 27 -25.61 15.38 5.54
C PRO A 27 -24.39 16.27 5.90
N ALA A 28 -24.61 17.43 6.52
CA ALA A 28 -23.53 18.32 6.99
C ALA A 28 -22.76 17.76 8.21
N GLU A 29 -23.36 16.85 8.98
CA GLU A 29 -22.73 16.20 10.14
C GLU A 29 -21.99 14.91 9.77
N LEU A 30 -22.20 14.40 8.55
CA LEU A 30 -21.49 13.22 8.08
C LEU A 30 -20.01 13.54 7.79
N PRO A 31 -19.09 12.62 8.10
CA PRO A 31 -17.72 12.74 7.64
C PRO A 31 -17.70 12.82 6.10
N PRO A 32 -16.75 13.57 5.51
CA PRO A 32 -16.67 13.69 4.07
C PRO A 32 -16.51 12.30 3.43
N PRO A 33 -17.22 12.01 2.32
CA PRO A 33 -17.07 10.74 1.64
C PRO A 33 -15.64 10.60 1.12
N LEU A 34 -15.14 9.37 1.16
CA LEU A 34 -13.88 9.02 0.52
C LEU A 34 -13.96 9.38 -0.96
N ARG A 35 -12.99 10.14 -1.45
CA ARG A 35 -12.84 10.45 -2.86
C ARG A 35 -12.06 9.35 -3.56
N ALA A 36 -12.21 9.25 -4.88
CA ALA A 36 -11.52 8.22 -5.66
C ALA A 36 -10.00 8.39 -5.63
N GLU A 37 -9.52 9.61 -5.43
CA GLU A 37 -8.12 9.97 -5.27
C GLU A 37 -7.55 9.74 -3.87
N ASP A 38 -8.39 9.47 -2.86
CA ASP A 38 -7.92 9.26 -1.50
C ASP A 38 -7.20 7.90 -1.39
N THR A 39 -5.93 7.92 -0.99
CA THR A 39 -5.16 6.69 -0.77
C THR A 39 -5.56 6.06 0.56
N VAL A 40 -6.45 5.07 0.50
CA VAL A 40 -6.84 4.27 1.66
C VAL A 40 -5.86 3.12 1.82
N THR A 41 -5.22 3.04 2.99
CA THR A 41 -4.32 1.92 3.33
C THR A 41 -4.93 1.06 4.41
N VAL A 42 -4.70 -0.26 4.34
CA VAL A 42 -5.19 -1.23 5.32
C VAL A 42 -4.01 -1.88 6.03
N THR A 43 -4.07 -1.95 7.36
CA THR A 43 -3.06 -2.68 8.13
C THR A 43 -3.29 -4.18 7.96
N THR A 44 -2.29 -4.88 7.44
CA THR A 44 -2.35 -6.33 7.21
C THR A 44 -1.23 -7.03 7.96
N SER A 45 -1.55 -8.08 8.72
CA SER A 45 -0.55 -8.92 9.39
C SER A 45 -0.08 -10.02 8.44
N LEU A 46 1.21 -10.03 8.13
CA LEU A 46 1.85 -11.05 7.29
C LEU A 46 2.96 -11.75 8.07
N ARG A 47 2.94 -13.08 8.10
CA ARG A 47 4.06 -13.87 8.64
C ARG A 47 5.05 -14.13 7.53
N ILE A 48 6.31 -13.75 7.74
CA ILE A 48 7.42 -14.03 6.84
C ILE A 48 8.56 -14.73 7.59
N PRO A 49 9.36 -15.56 6.92
CA PRO A 49 10.57 -16.14 7.52
C PRO A 49 11.55 -15.07 8.02
N LEU A 50 12.26 -15.36 9.11
CA LEU A 50 13.21 -14.41 9.73
C LEU A 50 14.31 -13.96 8.76
N ASP A 51 14.87 -14.88 7.98
CA ASP A 51 15.90 -14.57 6.97
C ASP A 51 15.38 -13.55 5.95
N LEU A 52 14.16 -13.77 5.43
CA LEU A 52 13.53 -12.87 4.49
C LEU A 52 13.34 -11.49 5.13
N HIS A 53 12.81 -11.43 6.36
CA HIS A 53 12.65 -10.16 7.09
C HIS A 53 13.98 -9.40 7.20
N GLN A 54 15.08 -10.07 7.58
CA GLN A 54 16.40 -9.45 7.72
C GLN A 54 16.93 -8.92 6.38
N ARG A 55 16.74 -9.68 5.30
CA ARG A 55 17.15 -9.27 3.94
C ARG A 55 16.37 -8.05 3.45
N VAL A 56 15.05 -8.03 3.66
CA VAL A 56 14.20 -6.88 3.29
C VAL A 56 14.59 -5.66 4.11
N LYS A 57 14.80 -5.81 5.42
CA LYS A 57 15.25 -4.72 6.29
C LYS A 57 16.56 -4.09 5.80
N LYS A 58 17.56 -4.92 5.50
CA LYS A 58 18.85 -4.45 4.96
C LYS A 58 18.69 -3.71 3.62
N ALA A 59 17.83 -4.21 2.73
CA ALA A 59 17.55 -3.56 1.46
C ALA A 59 16.83 -2.21 1.62
N ALA A 60 15.94 -2.09 2.61
CA ALA A 60 15.25 -0.84 2.93
C ALA A 60 16.22 0.21 3.50
N GLU A 61 17.10 -0.22 4.42
CA GLU A 61 18.17 0.63 4.98
C GLU A 61 19.10 1.18 3.89
N GLN A 62 19.53 0.33 2.96
CA GLN A 62 20.38 0.73 1.83
C GLN A 62 19.71 1.77 0.91
N ARG A 63 18.37 1.77 0.85
CA ARG A 63 17.57 2.69 0.03
C ARG A 63 17.04 3.89 0.83
N ASN A 64 17.33 3.97 2.13
CA ASN A 64 16.83 4.99 3.04
C ASN A 64 15.29 5.11 3.05
N VAL A 65 14.60 3.97 3.02
CA VAL A 65 13.13 3.86 3.09
C VAL A 65 12.70 2.94 4.23
N THR A 66 11.43 3.00 4.61
CA THR A 66 10.88 2.05 5.59
C THR A 66 10.71 0.66 4.96
N MET A 67 10.77 -0.38 5.80
CA MET A 67 10.56 -1.75 5.33
C MET A 67 9.17 -1.95 4.72
N SER A 68 8.14 -1.31 5.29
CA SER A 68 6.77 -1.39 4.80
C SER A 68 6.59 -0.68 3.45
N ALA A 69 7.23 0.48 3.25
CA ALA A 69 7.25 1.14 1.94
C ALA A 69 7.91 0.24 0.91
N LEU A 70 9.08 -0.32 1.21
CA LEU A 70 9.79 -1.17 0.25
C LEU A 70 9.00 -2.44 -0.12
N ILE A 71 8.36 -3.09 0.86
CA ILE A 71 7.52 -4.26 0.60
C ILE A 71 6.35 -3.89 -0.30
N ARG A 72 5.69 -2.75 -0.04
CA ARG A 72 4.59 -2.26 -0.88
C ARG A 72 5.05 -2.04 -2.31
N ASP A 73 6.14 -1.31 -2.51
CA ASP A 73 6.68 -1.00 -3.85
C ASP A 73 7.00 -2.27 -4.64
N TRP A 74 7.59 -3.28 -3.98
CA TRP A 74 7.88 -4.57 -4.61
C TRP A 74 6.62 -5.36 -4.98
N ILE A 75 5.58 -5.31 -4.14
CA ILE A 75 4.29 -5.94 -4.44
C ILE A 75 3.63 -5.24 -5.63
N GLU A 76 3.60 -3.91 -5.64
CA GLU A 76 3.03 -3.11 -6.74
C GLU A 76 3.76 -3.38 -8.06
N LEU A 77 5.10 -3.43 -8.03
CA LEU A 77 5.91 -3.71 -9.20
C LEU A 77 5.62 -5.11 -9.78
N GLU A 78 5.55 -6.13 -8.93
CA GLU A 78 5.30 -7.51 -9.38
C GLU A 78 3.86 -7.67 -9.90
N LEU A 79 2.88 -7.05 -9.24
CA LEU A 79 1.48 -7.07 -9.72
C LEU A 79 1.37 -6.36 -11.07
N ALA A 80 1.99 -5.20 -11.23
CA ALA A 80 2.01 -4.50 -12.52
C ALA A 80 2.72 -5.33 -13.61
N ALA A 81 3.77 -6.08 -13.25
CA ALA A 81 4.43 -6.99 -14.18
C ALA A 81 3.49 -8.13 -14.62
N LEU A 82 2.74 -8.73 -13.69
CA LEU A 82 1.77 -9.79 -13.98
C LEU A 82 0.61 -9.32 -14.88
N GLU A 83 0.12 -8.09 -14.67
CA GLU A 83 -0.93 -7.49 -15.52
C GLU A 83 -0.46 -7.25 -16.96
N ASN A 84 0.82 -6.94 -17.12
CA ASN A 84 1.45 -6.65 -18.41
C ASN A 84 2.21 -7.84 -19.01
N ASP A 85 2.17 -9.03 -18.38
CA ASP A 85 2.82 -10.25 -18.87
C ASP A 85 2.03 -10.82 -20.05
N GLN A 86 2.14 -10.15 -21.20
CA GLN A 86 1.59 -10.62 -22.46
C GLN A 86 2.56 -11.64 -23.07
N PRO A 87 2.10 -12.86 -23.37
CA PRO A 87 2.94 -13.85 -24.04
C PRO A 87 3.33 -13.34 -25.43
N ILE A 88 4.61 -13.08 -25.65
CA ILE A 88 5.17 -12.78 -26.97
C ILE A 88 5.69 -14.06 -27.65
N SER A 89 5.67 -14.08 -28.98
CA SER A 89 6.25 -15.20 -29.72
C SER A 89 7.78 -15.23 -29.55
N ARG A 90 8.37 -16.43 -29.53
CA ARG A 90 9.84 -16.59 -29.49
C ARG A 90 10.54 -15.87 -30.63
N ALA A 91 9.93 -15.82 -31.81
CA ALA A 91 10.49 -15.14 -32.97
C ALA A 91 10.56 -13.62 -32.75
N ASP A 92 9.53 -13.02 -32.15
CA ASP A 92 9.50 -11.59 -31.86
C ASP A 92 10.44 -11.22 -30.71
N ALA A 93 10.56 -12.08 -29.69
CA ALA A 93 11.55 -11.93 -28.64
C ALA A 93 12.99 -11.94 -29.21
N LEU A 94 13.31 -12.90 -30.09
CA LEU A 94 14.61 -12.97 -30.75
C LEU A 94 14.87 -11.77 -31.66
N ARG A 95 13.84 -11.29 -32.38
CA ARG A 95 13.94 -10.09 -33.23
C ARG A 95 14.22 -8.84 -32.39
N ALA A 96 13.54 -8.67 -31.26
CA ALA A 96 13.76 -7.55 -30.34
C ALA A 96 15.16 -7.59 -29.72
N LEU A 97 15.62 -8.76 -29.26
CA LEU A 97 16.97 -8.94 -28.71
C LEU A 97 18.07 -8.68 -29.75
N ALA A 98 17.87 -9.13 -30.99
CA ALA A 98 18.81 -8.87 -32.08
C ALA A 98 18.89 -7.37 -32.43
N ALA A 99 17.80 -6.61 -32.22
CA ALA A 99 17.79 -5.17 -32.43
C ALA A 99 18.54 -4.38 -31.33
N LEU A 100 18.91 -5.01 -30.21
CA LEU A 100 19.55 -4.36 -29.06
C LEU A 100 21.10 -4.39 -29.09
N HIS A 101 21.76 -4.96 -30.11
CA HIS A 101 23.24 -4.96 -30.18
C HIS A 101 23.83 -4.84 -31.60
N PRO A 102 24.91 -4.05 -31.84
CA PRO A 102 25.86 -3.47 -30.88
C PRO A 102 25.99 -1.92 -30.90
N LEU A 103 25.80 -1.27 -29.74
CA LEU A 103 26.40 0.04 -29.39
C LEU A 103 27.70 -0.15 -28.60
N ARG A 104 28.60 -1.03 -29.09
CA ARG A 104 29.96 -1.17 -28.54
C ARG A 104 31.01 -1.18 -29.64
N GLN A 105 30.94 -0.18 -30.53
CA GLN A 105 32.07 0.25 -31.36
C GLN A 105 31.95 1.75 -31.61
N SER A 106 32.42 2.59 -30.69
CA SER A 106 32.86 3.97 -30.97
C SER A 106 33.59 4.53 -29.74
N ALA A 107 34.89 4.73 -29.93
CA ALA A 107 35.84 5.61 -29.23
C ALA A 107 36.12 5.42 -27.73
#